data_AF-A0A7V2ZFY8-F1
#
_entry.id   AF-A0A7V2ZFY8-F1
#
_cell.length_a   1.000
_cell.length_b   1.000
_cell.length_c   1.000
_cell.angle_alpha   90.00
_cell.angle_beta   90.00
_cell.angle_gamma   90.00
#
_symmetry.space_group_name_H-M   'P 1'
#
loop_
_entity.id
_entity.type
_entity.pdbx_description
1 polymer ?
#
loop_
_entity_poly.entity_id
_entity_poly.type
_entity_poly.pdbx_seq_one_letter_code
_entity_poly.pdbx_strand_id
1 'polypeptide(L)'
;MSLETSYKASLQKVHQSFSLNWFIQLKNRISDYHKLIREINLTIEEQRGLLHTKFKFAVTNYLLSIIDKNDPNCPIRKQFIPTINEIKILPEELTTQKIQSDNKKNNPFLPPEVIHFYPDRITILLTNRCAAYCRFCSFKNFVGKEEYEITNNEFQFVLRYLKQHQEINHVILSGGDPLTLSDEKL
;
A
#
# COMPACT_ATOMS: atom_id res chain seq x y z
N MET A 1 -13.14 -31.46 12.03
CA MET A 1 -13.79 -30.17 11.72
C MET A 1 -13.13 -29.66 10.45
N SER A 2 -13.87 -29.45 9.35
CA SER A 2 -13.24 -29.04 8.09
C SER A 2 -12.60 -27.65 8.23
N LEU A 3 -11.52 -27.41 7.49
CA LEU A 3 -10.77 -26.15 7.49
C LEU A 3 -11.70 -24.94 7.27
N GLU A 4 -12.73 -25.08 6.45
CA GLU A 4 -13.74 -24.05 6.19
C GLU A 4 -14.61 -23.71 7.40
N THR A 5 -15.01 -24.70 8.22
CA THR A 5 -15.82 -24.46 9.42
C THR A 5 -15.00 -23.75 10.49
N SER A 6 -13.71 -24.12 10.62
CA SER A 6 -12.76 -23.43 11.51
C SER A 6 -12.52 -21.98 11.07
N TYR A 7 -12.36 -21.75 9.76
CA TYR A 7 -12.11 -20.43 9.19
C TYR A 7 -13.32 -19.48 9.30
N LYS A 8 -14.54 -19.97 9.06
CA LYS A 8 -15.77 -19.17 9.22
C LYS A 8 -16.00 -18.79 10.69
N ALA A 9 -15.74 -19.70 11.62
CA ALA A 9 -15.84 -19.44 13.05
C ALA A 9 -14.78 -18.42 13.54
N SER A 10 -13.56 -18.44 12.99
CA SER A 10 -12.54 -17.44 13.31
C SER A 10 -12.90 -16.05 12.77
N LEU A 11 -13.44 -15.95 11.55
CA LEU A 11 -13.87 -14.66 10.99
C LEU A 11 -15.05 -14.05 11.77
N GLN A 12 -16.02 -14.86 12.21
CA GLN A 12 -17.13 -14.36 13.04
C GLN A 12 -16.65 -13.76 14.37
N LYS A 13 -15.64 -14.36 15.02
CA LYS A 13 -15.03 -13.80 16.24
C LYS A 13 -14.26 -12.49 15.98
N VAL A 14 -13.59 -12.40 14.83
CA VAL A 14 -12.91 -11.17 14.39
C VAL A 14 -13.90 -10.01 14.20
N HIS A 15 -15.02 -10.26 13.53
CA HIS A 15 -16.05 -9.23 13.28
C HIS A 15 -16.71 -8.69 14.56
N GLN A 16 -16.72 -9.45 15.65
CA GLN A 16 -17.25 -9.00 16.94
C GLN A 16 -16.26 -8.15 17.74
N SER A 17 -14.97 -8.23 17.42
CA SER A 17 -13.89 -7.63 18.22
C SER A 17 -13.44 -6.25 17.72
N PHE A 18 -13.82 -5.86 16.50
CA PHE A 18 -13.39 -4.60 15.90
C PHE A 18 -14.53 -3.87 15.19
N SER A 19 -14.41 -2.54 15.12
CA SER A 19 -15.36 -1.72 14.36
C SER A 19 -15.33 -2.08 12.87
N LEU A 20 -16.51 -2.30 12.29
CA LEU A 20 -16.69 -2.45 10.84
C LEU A 20 -16.54 -1.12 10.08
N ASN A 21 -16.44 0.00 10.79
CA ASN A 21 -16.22 1.31 10.18
C ASN A 21 -14.77 1.41 9.69
N TRP A 22 -14.60 1.51 8.37
CA TRP A 22 -13.28 1.53 7.74
C TRP A 22 -12.45 2.77 8.11
N PHE A 23 -13.06 3.94 8.34
CA PHE A 23 -12.34 5.13 8.81
C PHE A 23 -11.69 4.87 10.18
N ILE A 24 -12.40 4.17 11.07
CA ILE A 24 -11.88 3.78 12.38
C ILE A 24 -10.73 2.78 12.21
N GLN A 25 -10.85 1.81 11.31
CA GLN A 25 -9.76 0.86 10.99
C GLN A 25 -8.51 1.56 10.46
N LEU A 26 -8.67 2.54 9.54
CA LEU A 26 -7.56 3.31 9.00
C LEU A 26 -6.90 4.21 10.06
N LYS A 27 -7.69 4.86 10.91
CA LYS A 27 -7.19 5.71 11.99
C LYS A 27 -6.42 4.92 13.04
N ASN A 28 -6.88 3.71 13.36
CA ASN A 28 -6.33 2.86 14.43
C ASN A 28 -5.34 1.80 13.92
N ARG A 29 -4.73 1.99 12.75
CA ARG A 29 -3.68 1.08 12.26
C ARG A 29 -2.53 0.99 13.26
N ILE A 30 -1.96 -0.21 13.38
CA ILE A 30 -0.71 -0.41 14.09
C ILE A 30 0.43 -0.06 13.16
N SER A 31 1.20 0.95 13.53
CA SER A 31 2.40 1.42 12.81
C SER A 31 3.63 1.48 13.70
N ASP A 32 3.53 1.00 14.94
CA ASP A 32 4.54 1.13 15.98
C ASP A 32 5.00 -0.25 16.48
N TYR A 33 6.30 -0.37 16.72
CA TYR A 33 6.94 -1.59 17.19
C TYR A 33 6.37 -2.07 18.53
N HIS A 34 6.23 -1.17 19.51
CA HIS A 34 5.78 -1.53 20.86
C HIS A 34 4.32 -1.98 20.90
N LYS A 35 3.48 -1.43 20.03
CA LYS A 35 2.11 -1.94 19.86
C LYS A 35 2.11 -3.32 19.20
N LEU A 36 2.92 -3.54 18.18
CA LEU A 36 2.93 -4.80 17.43
C LEU A 36 3.41 -6.00 18.27
N ILE A 37 4.44 -5.83 19.11
CA ILE A 37 4.95 -6.93 19.98
C ILE A 37 3.91 -7.44 20.99
N ARG A 38 2.87 -6.65 21.29
CA ARG A 38 1.76 -7.08 22.16
C ARG A 38 0.75 -7.93 21.40
N GLU A 39 0.72 -7.80 20.08
CA GLU A 39 -0.27 -8.47 19.23
C GLU A 39 0.25 -9.76 18.61
N ILE A 40 1.53 -9.84 18.25
CA ILE A 40 2.13 -11.01 17.59
C ILE A 40 3.50 -11.35 18.18
N ASN A 41 3.86 -12.63 18.20
CA ASN A 41 5.18 -13.08 18.64
C ASN A 41 6.19 -12.85 17.51
N LEU A 42 6.99 -11.78 17.59
CA LEU A 42 7.95 -11.40 16.56
C LEU A 42 9.21 -12.26 16.56
N THR A 43 9.63 -12.73 15.38
CA THR A 43 10.94 -13.33 15.17
C THR A 43 12.05 -12.27 15.27
N ILE A 44 13.29 -12.71 15.46
CA ILE A 44 14.46 -11.82 15.47
C ILE A 44 14.58 -11.06 14.14
N GLU A 45 14.29 -11.70 13.01
CA GLU A 45 14.35 -11.07 11.68
C GLU A 45 13.33 -9.94 11.53
N GLU A 46 12.14 -10.11 12.08
CA GLU A 46 11.08 -9.10 12.02
C GLU A 46 11.32 -7.95 12.98
N GLN A 47 11.81 -8.25 14.19
CA GLN A 47 12.23 -7.21 15.12
C GLN A 47 13.29 -6.31 14.48
N ARG A 48 14.31 -6.92 13.86
CA ARG A 48 15.34 -6.21 13.12
C ARG A 48 14.77 -5.47 11.90
N GLY A 49 13.83 -6.08 11.18
CA GLY A 49 13.13 -5.45 10.06
C GLY A 49 12.43 -4.17 10.47
N LEU A 50 11.63 -4.20 11.52
CA LEU A 50 10.89 -3.05 12.04
C LEU A 50 11.80 -1.92 12.55
N LEU A 51 12.95 -2.26 13.13
CA LEU A 51 13.91 -1.29 13.65
C LEU A 51 14.75 -0.61 12.57
N HIS A 52 15.04 -1.31 11.47
CA HIS A 52 16.03 -0.85 10.48
C HIS A 52 15.44 -0.55 9.10
N THR A 53 14.21 -0.99 8.79
CA THR A 53 13.59 -0.73 7.50
C THR A 53 13.37 0.77 7.29
N LYS A 54 13.59 1.22 6.05
CA LYS A 54 13.27 2.59 5.63
C LYS A 54 11.84 2.71 5.08
N PHE A 55 11.14 1.60 4.93
CA PHE A 55 9.79 1.56 4.38
C PHE A 55 8.75 1.66 5.50
N LYS A 56 7.73 2.50 5.32
CA LYS A 56 6.69 2.67 6.34
C LYS A 56 5.97 1.35 6.61
N PHE A 57 5.68 1.13 7.89
CA PHE A 57 4.87 0.04 8.38
C PHE A 57 3.55 0.58 8.91
N ALA A 58 2.45 -0.04 8.48
CA ALA A 58 1.12 0.16 9.04
C ALA A 58 0.25 -1.02 8.61
N VAL A 59 -0.58 -1.52 9.52
CA VAL A 59 -1.53 -2.61 9.26
C VAL A 59 -2.80 -2.38 10.10
N THR A 60 -3.98 -2.65 9.53
CA THR A 60 -5.25 -2.53 10.27
C THR A 60 -5.37 -3.61 11.34
N ASN A 61 -6.17 -3.34 12.38
CA ASN A 61 -6.45 -4.35 13.41
C ASN A 61 -7.18 -5.56 12.82
N TYR A 62 -8.04 -5.35 11.81
CA TYR A 62 -8.65 -6.45 11.05
C TYR A 62 -7.60 -7.38 10.44
N LEU A 63 -6.62 -6.85 9.71
CA LEU A 63 -5.58 -7.68 9.08
C LEU A 63 -4.68 -8.37 10.12
N LEU A 64 -4.36 -7.70 11.24
CA LEU A 64 -3.63 -8.34 12.33
C LEU A 64 -4.41 -9.50 12.97
N SER A 65 -5.72 -9.38 13.07
CA SER A 65 -6.55 -10.39 13.73
C SER A 65 -6.64 -11.73 12.96
N ILE A 66 -6.36 -11.71 11.65
CA ILE A 66 -6.32 -12.90 10.80
C ILE A 66 -4.90 -13.46 10.62
N ILE A 67 -3.89 -12.79 11.19
CA ILE A 67 -2.52 -13.33 11.25
C ILE A 67 -2.44 -14.39 12.35
N ASP A 68 -1.84 -15.53 12.03
CA ASP A 68 -1.41 -16.46 13.08
C ASP A 68 -0.23 -15.84 13.85
N LYS A 69 -0.49 -15.56 15.13
CA LYS A 69 0.44 -14.87 16.02
C LYS A 69 1.70 -15.69 16.32
N ASN A 70 1.60 -17.02 16.19
CA ASN A 70 2.64 -17.98 16.57
C ASN A 70 3.35 -18.60 15.37
N ASP A 71 2.73 -18.60 14.18
CA ASP A 71 3.36 -19.15 12.98
C ASP A 71 4.18 -18.10 12.21
N PRO A 72 5.53 -18.17 12.23
CA PRO A 72 6.38 -17.29 11.42
C PRO A 72 6.23 -17.53 9.91
N ASN A 73 5.65 -18.67 9.50
CA ASN A 73 5.35 -18.97 8.11
C ASN A 73 3.96 -18.51 7.65
N CYS A 74 3.20 -17.86 8.53
CA CYS A 74 1.86 -17.36 8.20
C CYS A 74 1.91 -16.50 6.92
N PRO A 75 1.14 -16.86 5.87
CA PRO A 75 1.22 -16.18 4.57
C PRO A 75 0.75 -14.73 4.64
N ILE A 76 -0.19 -14.40 5.53
CA ILE A 76 -0.67 -13.02 5.73
C ILE A 76 0.40 -12.20 6.47
N ARG A 77 1.09 -12.81 7.44
CA ARG A 77 2.17 -12.17 8.20
C ARG A 77 3.30 -11.71 7.27
N LYS A 78 3.75 -12.59 6.37
CA LYS A 78 4.81 -12.30 5.38
C LYS A 78 4.46 -11.14 4.44
N GLN A 79 3.16 -10.85 4.26
CA GLN A 79 2.70 -9.76 3.40
C GLN A 79 2.80 -8.38 4.06
N PHE A 80 2.79 -8.29 5.40
CA PHE A 80 2.64 -7.01 6.11
C PHE A 80 3.70 -6.73 7.16
N ILE A 81 4.30 -7.75 7.78
CA ILE A 81 5.29 -7.58 8.85
C ILE A 81 6.69 -7.45 8.22
N PRO A 82 7.44 -6.36 8.50
CA PRO A 82 8.73 -6.16 7.90
C PRO A 82 9.78 -7.16 8.35
N THR A 83 10.74 -7.49 7.49
CA THR A 83 11.91 -8.30 7.85
C THR A 83 13.21 -7.59 7.48
N ILE A 84 14.31 -7.96 8.12
CA ILE A 84 15.65 -7.41 7.82
C ILE A 84 16.05 -7.59 6.34
N ASN A 85 15.46 -8.57 5.64
CA ASN A 85 15.73 -8.82 4.23
C ASN A 85 15.27 -7.68 3.32
N GLU A 86 14.33 -6.82 3.74
CA GLU A 86 13.89 -5.64 2.96
C GLU A 86 14.99 -4.59 2.75
N ILE A 87 16.06 -4.64 3.56
CA ILE A 87 17.16 -3.66 3.53
C ILE A 87 18.24 -4.10 2.55
N LYS A 88 18.24 -5.37 2.16
CA LYS A 88 19.13 -5.88 1.12
C LYS A 88 18.63 -5.33 -0.21
N ILE A 89 19.43 -4.48 -0.83
CA ILE A 89 19.18 -3.97 -2.18
C ILE A 89 20.07 -4.77 -3.13
N LEU A 90 19.44 -5.46 -4.08
CA LEU A 90 20.18 -6.17 -5.13
C LEU A 90 20.55 -5.23 -6.29
N PRO A 91 21.67 -5.48 -7.00
CA PRO A 91 22.06 -4.69 -8.17
C PRO A 91 21.00 -4.59 -9.27
N GLU A 92 20.16 -5.61 -9.39
CA GLU A 92 19.10 -5.74 -10.39
C GLU A 92 17.78 -5.04 -9.99
N GLU A 93 17.68 -4.53 -8.75
CA GLU A 93 16.45 -3.89 -8.28
C GLU A 93 16.17 -2.56 -8.99
N LEU A 94 15.03 -2.51 -9.69
CA LEU A 94 14.49 -1.28 -10.25
C LEU A 94 13.71 -0.51 -9.18
N THR A 95 14.00 0.78 -9.04
CA THR A 95 13.27 1.65 -8.11
C THR A 95 12.06 2.29 -8.79
N THR A 96 11.01 2.59 -8.01
CA THR A 96 9.85 3.38 -8.49
C THR A 96 10.29 4.74 -9.07
N GLN A 97 11.35 5.34 -8.53
CA GLN A 97 11.93 6.58 -9.06
C GLN A 97 12.50 6.39 -10.47
N LYS A 98 13.17 5.26 -10.73
CA LYS A 98 13.67 4.92 -12.06
C LYS A 98 12.53 4.78 -13.05
N ILE A 99 11.46 4.07 -12.67
CA ILE A 99 10.23 3.90 -13.45
C ILE A 99 9.62 5.27 -13.81
N GLN A 100 9.43 6.16 -12.84
CA GLN A 100 8.90 7.52 -13.08
C GLN A 100 9.83 8.35 -13.98
N SER A 101 11.15 8.26 -13.77
CA SER A 101 12.13 9.01 -14.58
C SER A 101 12.12 8.58 -16.05
N ASP A 102 12.00 7.27 -16.31
CA ASP A 102 11.96 6.75 -17.67
C ASP A 102 10.60 7.08 -18.33
N ASN A 103 9.51 7.12 -17.55
CA ASN A 103 8.20 7.54 -18.04
C ASN A 103 8.18 9.01 -18.48
N LYS A 104 8.81 9.90 -17.70
CA LYS A 104 8.95 11.32 -18.02
C LYS A 104 9.86 11.59 -19.21
N LYS A 105 10.91 10.78 -19.42
CA LYS A 105 11.77 10.90 -20.61
C LYS A 105 11.01 10.64 -21.91
N ASN A 106 10.11 9.66 -21.90
CA ASN A 106 9.29 9.33 -23.06
C ASN A 106 8.11 10.31 -23.23
N ASN A 107 7.73 11.03 -22.17
CA ASN A 107 6.60 11.96 -22.14
C ASN A 107 7.00 13.28 -21.45
N PRO A 108 7.59 14.26 -22.18
CA PRO A 108 8.17 15.47 -21.57
C PRO A 108 7.18 16.34 -20.78
N PHE A 109 5.90 16.30 -21.15
CA PHE A 109 4.81 17.09 -20.52
C PHE A 109 3.94 16.26 -19.57
N LEU A 110 4.40 15.06 -19.17
CA LEU A 110 3.68 14.19 -18.27
C LEU A 110 3.55 14.82 -16.87
N PRO A 111 2.32 14.96 -16.34
CA PRO A 111 2.11 15.37 -14.95
C PRO A 111 2.81 14.39 -13.99
N PRO A 112 3.42 14.85 -12.89
CA PRO A 112 4.12 13.98 -11.93
C PRO A 112 3.27 12.84 -11.37
N GLU A 113 1.95 13.03 -11.33
CA GLU A 113 0.95 12.11 -10.79
C GLU A 113 0.54 11.03 -11.80
N VAL A 114 0.99 11.12 -13.05
CA VAL A 114 0.58 10.22 -14.13
C VAL A 114 1.71 9.27 -14.50
N ILE A 115 1.36 8.01 -14.74
CA ILE A 115 2.20 7.01 -15.36
C ILE A 115 1.57 6.65 -16.71
N HIS A 116 2.29 6.89 -17.81
CA HIS A 116 1.87 6.61 -19.17
C HIS A 116 2.92 5.74 -19.89
N PHE A 117 2.84 4.42 -19.73
CA PHE A 117 3.74 3.46 -20.40
C PHE A 117 3.17 2.92 -21.71
N TYR A 118 1.85 2.86 -21.81
CA TYR A 118 1.13 2.20 -22.90
C TYR A 118 0.35 3.25 -23.67
N PRO A 119 0.28 3.17 -25.01
CA PRO A 119 -0.33 4.22 -25.83
C PRO A 119 -1.78 4.56 -25.47
N ASP A 120 -2.57 3.58 -25.02
CA ASP A 120 -4.03 3.72 -24.88
C ASP A 120 -4.50 3.92 -23.43
N ARG A 121 -3.57 3.92 -22.46
CA ARG A 121 -3.94 3.92 -21.03
C ARG A 121 -2.94 4.59 -20.13
N ILE A 122 -3.48 5.24 -19.11
CA ILE A 122 -2.69 5.86 -18.04
C ILE A 122 -3.09 5.37 -16.66
N THR A 123 -2.17 5.53 -15.71
CA THR A 123 -2.44 5.39 -14.28
C THR A 123 -2.24 6.74 -13.59
N ILE A 124 -3.22 7.16 -12.80
CA ILE A 124 -3.17 8.39 -11.99
C ILE A 124 -2.93 7.99 -10.53
N LEU A 125 -1.89 8.54 -9.92
CA LEU A 125 -1.53 8.32 -8.51
C LEU A 125 -2.30 9.33 -7.65
N LEU A 126 -3.46 8.93 -7.11
CA LEU A 126 -4.34 9.83 -6.37
C LEU A 126 -3.91 10.05 -4.91
N THR A 127 -3.30 9.07 -4.30
CA THR A 127 -2.86 9.12 -2.89
C THR A 127 -1.69 8.19 -2.68
N ASN A 128 -0.90 8.40 -1.63
CA ASN A 128 0.13 7.45 -1.19
C ASN A 128 -0.25 6.69 0.10
N ARG A 129 -1.52 6.80 0.51
CA ARG A 129 -2.08 6.15 1.70
C ARG A 129 -2.62 4.77 1.33
N CYS A 130 -2.43 3.79 2.22
CA CYS A 130 -2.98 2.44 2.11
C CYS A 130 -3.63 2.02 3.44
N ALA A 131 -4.56 1.07 3.39
CA ALA A 131 -5.08 0.42 4.61
C ALA A 131 -4.01 -0.43 5.31
N ALA A 132 -3.14 -1.06 4.55
CA ALA A 132 -1.90 -1.65 5.05
C ALA A 132 -0.81 -1.51 4.01
N TYR A 133 0.44 -1.43 4.45
CA TYR A 133 1.58 -1.34 3.54
C TYR A 133 2.14 -2.75 3.28
N CYS A 134 1.90 -3.27 2.08
CA CYS A 134 2.41 -4.56 1.65
C CYS A 134 3.95 -4.57 1.56
N ARG A 135 4.60 -5.64 2.00
CA ARG A 135 6.07 -5.80 1.96
C ARG A 135 6.61 -6.05 0.55
N PHE A 136 5.73 -6.44 -0.37
CA PHE A 136 6.01 -6.66 -1.79
C PHE A 136 5.51 -5.51 -2.68
N CYS A 137 5.22 -4.33 -2.12
CA CYS A 137 4.66 -3.20 -2.87
C CYS A 137 5.67 -2.65 -3.90
N SER A 138 5.31 -2.68 -5.19
CA SER A 138 6.10 -2.07 -6.28
C SER A 138 6.24 -0.55 -6.16
N PHE A 139 5.32 0.07 -5.41
CA PHE A 139 5.32 1.50 -5.09
C PHE A 139 5.87 1.79 -3.69
N LYS A 140 6.63 0.87 -3.06
CA LYS A 140 7.17 1.03 -1.68
C LYS A 140 7.95 2.33 -1.42
N ASN A 141 8.50 2.95 -2.47
CA ASN A 141 9.22 4.23 -2.39
C ASN A 141 8.32 5.47 -2.56
N PHE A 142 7.06 5.27 -2.95
CA PHE A 142 6.04 6.30 -3.08
C PHE A 142 5.06 6.24 -1.91
N VAL A 143 4.55 5.04 -1.58
CA VAL A 143 3.59 4.84 -0.50
C VAL A 143 4.23 5.04 0.87
N GLY A 144 3.49 5.68 1.76
CA GLY A 144 3.91 5.81 3.15
C GLY A 144 5.09 6.75 3.41
N LYS A 145 5.39 7.68 2.50
CA LYS A 145 6.22 8.85 2.83
C LYS A 145 5.35 9.91 3.53
N GLU A 146 5.67 11.19 3.32
CA GLU A 146 4.79 12.32 3.66
C GLU A 146 3.40 12.08 3.08
N GLU A 147 2.36 12.43 3.83
CA GLU A 147 0.99 12.18 3.38
C GLU A 147 0.72 12.93 2.07
N TYR A 148 0.35 12.18 1.04
CA TYR A 148 0.06 12.72 -0.28
C TYR A 148 -1.36 12.33 -0.69
N GLU A 149 -2.10 13.33 -1.13
CA GLU A 149 -3.37 13.23 -1.82
C GLU A 149 -3.34 14.26 -2.94
N ILE A 150 -3.75 13.86 -4.14
CA ILE A 150 -3.77 14.73 -5.31
C ILE A 150 -4.66 15.94 -5.05
N THR A 151 -4.17 17.12 -5.39
CA THR A 151 -4.91 18.37 -5.27
C THR A 151 -5.75 18.62 -6.51
N ASN A 152 -6.79 19.46 -6.37
CA ASN A 152 -7.59 19.89 -7.52
C ASN A 152 -6.72 20.54 -8.61
N ASN A 153 -5.69 21.29 -8.24
CA ASN A 153 -4.78 21.94 -9.19
C ASN A 153 -3.94 20.91 -9.96
N GLU A 154 -3.37 19.92 -9.26
CA GLU A 154 -2.65 18.79 -9.88
C GLU A 154 -3.57 18.02 -10.84
N PHE A 155 -4.81 17.75 -10.41
CA PHE A 155 -5.79 17.06 -11.23
C PHE A 155 -6.15 17.84 -12.51
N GLN A 156 -6.19 19.18 -12.46
CA GLN A 156 -6.38 19.99 -13.67
C GLN A 156 -5.25 19.79 -14.71
N PHE A 157 -4.01 19.55 -14.27
CA PHE A 157 -2.93 19.20 -15.21
C PHE A 157 -3.15 17.83 -15.84
N VAL A 158 -3.64 16.86 -15.07
CA VAL A 158 -4.04 15.54 -15.60
C VAL A 158 -5.15 15.66 -16.65
N LEU A 159 -6.18 16.47 -16.39
CA LEU A 159 -7.25 16.72 -17.35
C LEU A 159 -6.76 17.39 -18.63
N ARG A 160 -5.82 18.33 -18.53
CA ARG A 160 -5.18 18.95 -19.71
C ARG A 160 -4.39 17.95 -20.51
N TYR A 161 -3.65 17.06 -19.83
CA TYR A 161 -2.91 15.97 -20.46
C TYR A 161 -3.86 15.04 -21.24
N LEU A 162 -4.93 14.56 -20.61
CA LEU A 162 -5.94 13.73 -21.27
C LEU A 162 -6.59 14.41 -22.48
N LYS A 163 -6.84 15.73 -22.43
CA LYS A 163 -7.37 16.48 -23.58
C LYS A 163 -6.41 16.51 -24.78
N GLN A 164 -5.11 16.45 -24.53
CA GLN A 164 -4.09 16.45 -25.59
C GLN A 164 -3.81 15.04 -26.13
N HIS A 165 -4.17 14.00 -25.40
CA HIS A 165 -3.88 12.60 -25.70
C HIS A 165 -5.18 11.80 -25.94
N GLN A 166 -5.79 12.01 -27.12
CA GLN A 166 -7.08 11.40 -27.50
C GLN A 166 -7.00 9.88 -27.74
N GLU A 167 -5.79 9.33 -27.88
CA GLU A 167 -5.52 7.90 -27.94
C GLU A 167 -5.81 7.18 -26.61
N ILE A 168 -5.80 7.91 -25.49
CA ILE A 168 -6.06 7.36 -24.16
C ILE A 168 -7.56 7.10 -24.02
N ASN A 169 -7.93 5.83 -23.84
CA ASN A 169 -9.31 5.41 -23.61
C ASN A 169 -9.50 4.63 -22.31
N HIS A 170 -8.41 4.35 -21.57
CA HIS A 170 -8.48 3.78 -20.23
C HIS A 170 -7.71 4.63 -19.21
N VAL A 171 -8.34 4.89 -18.07
CA VAL A 171 -7.74 5.62 -16.94
C VAL A 171 -7.84 4.74 -15.69
N ILE A 172 -6.69 4.44 -15.09
CA ILE A 172 -6.58 3.67 -13.86
C ILE A 172 -6.34 4.62 -12.69
N LEU A 173 -7.25 4.64 -11.73
CA LEU A 173 -7.04 5.35 -10.47
C LEU A 173 -6.22 4.46 -9.53
N SER A 174 -5.08 4.96 -9.05
CA SER A 174 -4.10 4.18 -8.30
C SER A 174 -3.31 5.07 -7.33
N GLY A 175 -2.07 4.68 -7.02
CA GLY A 175 -1.21 5.29 -6.03
C GLY A 175 -0.87 4.28 -4.94
N GLY A 176 -1.30 4.57 -3.73
CA GLY A 176 -1.48 3.59 -2.67
C GLY A 176 -2.78 2.83 -2.90
N ASP A 177 -3.79 3.15 -2.10
CA ASP A 177 -5.13 2.60 -2.21
C ASP A 177 -6.14 3.75 -2.41
N PRO A 178 -6.66 3.95 -3.64
CA PRO A 178 -7.62 5.01 -3.96
C PRO A 178 -8.86 4.99 -3.09
N LEU A 179 -9.30 3.80 -2.63
CA LEU A 179 -10.50 3.64 -1.81
C LEU A 179 -10.28 4.07 -0.36
N THR A 180 -9.11 4.61 -0.03
CA THR A 180 -8.87 5.30 1.24
C THR A 180 -9.24 6.79 1.20
N LEU A 181 -9.56 7.32 0.02
CA LEU A 181 -10.11 8.66 -0.16
C LEU A 181 -11.61 8.67 0.20
N SER A 182 -12.14 9.86 0.49
CA SER A 182 -13.58 10.04 0.67
C SER A 182 -14.31 9.92 -0.66
N ASP A 183 -15.59 9.53 -0.62
CA ASP A 183 -16.45 9.44 -1.80
C ASP A 183 -16.49 10.74 -2.62
N GLU A 184 -16.44 11.91 -1.97
CA GLU A 184 -16.38 13.22 -2.65
C GLU A 184 -15.10 13.46 -3.47
N LYS A 185 -14.03 12.72 -3.18
CA LYS A 185 -12.72 12.84 -3.84
C LYS A 185 -12.51 11.81 -4.95
N LEU A 186 -13.38 10.79 -5.06
CA LEU A 186 -13.37 9.78 -6.11
C LEU A 186 -14.30 10.19 -7.26
#